data_AF-A0A246JJU6-F1
#
_entry.id   AF-A0A246JJU6-F1
#
_cell.length_a   1.000
_cell.length_b   1.000
_cell.length_c   1.000
_cell.angle_alpha   90.00
_cell.angle_beta   90.00
_cell.angle_gamma   90.00
#
_symmetry.space_group_name_H-M   'P 1'
#
loop_
_entity.id
_entity.type
_entity.pdbx_description
1 polymer ?
#
loop_
_entity_poly.entity_id
_entity_poly.type
_entity_poly.pdbx_seq_one_letter_code
_entity_poly.pdbx_strand_id
1 'polypeptide(L)' 'MPAAVFVQEDNVWHPSILARGPWDPHAQHGGAPGALFAHLAEAAVPDPEWQLSRLSIELIKPVPVAPV' A
#
# COMPACT_ATOMS: atom_id res chain seq x y z
N MET A 1 1.04 2.82 -19.13
CA MET A 1 1.22 2.06 -17.87
C MET A 1 0.88 3.00 -16.72
N PRO A 2 0.24 2.53 -15.63
CA PRO A 2 -0.09 3.41 -14.51
C PRO A 2 1.16 3.95 -13.84
N ALA A 3 1.06 5.15 -13.25
CA ALA A 3 2.19 5.87 -12.68
C ALA A 3 2.50 5.47 -11.22
N ALA A 4 1.54 4.86 -10.53
CA ALA A 4 1.64 4.54 -9.09
C ALA A 4 0.95 3.21 -8.75
N VAL A 5 1.34 2.63 -7.61
CA VAL A 5 0.74 1.39 -7.06
C VAL A 5 -0.69 1.65 -6.56
N PHE A 6 -0.91 2.81 -5.93
CA PHE A 6 -2.23 3.28 -5.51
C PHE A 6 -2.45 4.73 -5.97
N VAL A 7 -3.71 5.08 -6.18
CA VAL A 7 -4.19 6.47 -6.34
C VAL A 7 -5.26 6.71 -5.29
N GLN A 8 -5.24 7.87 -4.64
CA GLN A 8 -6.28 8.25 -3.68
C GLN A 8 -7.35 9.10 -4.37
N GLU A 9 -8.61 8.70 -4.25
CA GLU A 9 -9.77 9.44 -4.73
C GLU A 9 -10.83 9.45 -3.62
N ASP A 10 -11.35 10.62 -3.24
CA ASP A 10 -12.36 10.76 -2.18
C ASP A 10 -12.05 10.00 -0.88
N ASN A 11 -10.78 10.03 -0.47
CA ASN A 11 -10.25 9.34 0.71
C ASN A 11 -10.28 7.79 0.64
N VAL A 12 -10.48 7.24 -0.54
CA VAL A 12 -10.39 5.81 -0.85
C VAL A 12 -9.10 5.54 -1.65
N TRP A 13 -8.41 4.46 -1.33
CA TRP A 13 -7.18 4.08 -2.05
C TRP A 13 -7.48 3.02 -3.09
N HIS A 14 -7.29 3.37 -4.36
CA HIS A 14 -7.54 2.50 -5.51
C HIS A 14 -6.24 1.85 -5.98
N PRO A 15 -6.10 0.51 -5.92
CA PRO A 15 -4.92 -0.18 -6.42
C PRO A 15 -4.90 -0.18 -7.96
N SER A 16 -3.70 -0.02 -8.53
CA SER A 16 -3.47 -0.23 -9.97
C SER A 16 -2.99 -1.65 -10.25
N ILE A 17 -2.80 -2.00 -11.53
CA ILE A 17 -2.22 -3.29 -11.93
C ILE A 17 -0.82 -3.54 -11.32
N LEU A 18 -0.11 -2.48 -10.92
CA LEU A 18 1.21 -2.60 -10.28
C LEU A 18 1.13 -3.24 -8.90
N ALA A 19 -0.02 -3.15 -8.21
CA ALA A 19 -0.21 -3.77 -6.91
C ALA A 19 -0.28 -5.31 -6.99
N ARG A 20 -0.51 -5.88 -8.18
CA ARG A 20 -0.77 -7.31 -8.38
C ARG A 20 0.45 -8.18 -8.07
N GLY A 21 0.21 -9.29 -7.37
CA GLY A 21 1.21 -10.31 -7.11
C GLY A 21 1.59 -11.15 -8.33
N PRO A 22 2.80 -11.74 -8.36
CA PRO A 22 3.18 -12.69 -9.39
C PRO A 22 2.52 -14.08 -9.20
N TRP A 23 2.00 -14.38 -8.01
CA TRP A 23 1.47 -15.70 -7.64
C TRP A 23 -0.05 -15.86 -7.83
N ASP A 24 -0.81 -14.77 -7.70
CA ASP A 24 -2.25 -14.76 -7.89
C ASP A 24 -2.67 -13.39 -8.47
N PRO A 25 -3.33 -13.35 -9.64
CA PRO A 25 -3.73 -12.09 -10.26
C PRO A 25 -4.82 -11.33 -9.50
N HIS A 26 -5.50 -11.98 -8.55
CA HIS A 26 -6.53 -11.37 -7.70
C HIS A 26 -5.99 -10.91 -6.35
N ALA A 27 -4.73 -11.21 -6.04
CA ALA A 27 -4.06 -10.79 -4.82
C ALA A 27 -2.97 -9.75 -5.09
N GLN A 28 -2.75 -8.87 -4.12
CA GLN A 28 -1.65 -7.91 -4.15
C GLN A 28 -0.31 -8.59 -3.81
N HIS A 29 0.80 -8.08 -4.35
CA HIS A 29 2.11 -8.42 -3.79
C HIS A 29 2.26 -7.75 -2.42
N GLY A 30 2.97 -8.38 -1.47
CA GLY A 30 3.06 -7.86 -0.09
C GLY A 30 3.64 -6.45 0.04
N GLY A 31 4.50 -6.05 -0.90
CA GLY A 31 5.03 -4.68 -0.97
C GLY A 31 3.99 -3.59 -1.22
N ALA A 32 2.86 -3.89 -1.88
CA ALA A 32 1.84 -2.88 -2.18
C ALA A 32 1.12 -2.37 -0.92
N PRO A 33 0.43 -3.23 -0.12
CA PRO A 33 -0.16 -2.78 1.13
C PRO A 33 0.91 -2.30 2.11
N GLY A 34 2.12 -2.86 2.08
CA GLY A 34 3.24 -2.39 2.91
C GLY A 34 3.67 -0.95 2.62
N ALA A 35 3.77 -0.58 1.35
CA ALA A 35 4.08 0.79 0.95
C ALA A 35 2.95 1.76 1.31
N LEU A 36 1.68 1.34 1.17
CA LEU A 36 0.55 2.16 1.59
C LEU A 36 0.55 2.40 3.11
N PHE A 37 0.80 1.36 3.93
CA PHE A 37 0.94 1.53 5.37
C PHE A 37 2.09 2.47 5.74
N ALA A 38 3.25 2.34 5.08
CA ALA A 38 4.39 3.24 5.32
C ALA A 38 4.03 4.70 4.99
N HIS A 39 3.42 4.93 3.83
CA HIS A 39 2.97 6.26 3.40
C HIS A 39 1.99 6.89 4.40
N LEU A 40 0.99 6.12 4.85
CA LEU A 40 0.01 6.59 5.82
C LEU A 40 0.63 6.86 7.20
N ALA A 41 1.60 6.04 7.63
CA ALA A 41 2.32 6.25 8.88
C ALA A 41 3.17 7.53 8.86
N GLU A 42 3.87 7.81 7.74
CA GLU A 42 4.61 9.05 7.53
C GLU A 42 3.68 10.27 7.50
N ALA A 43 2.55 10.19 6.79
CA ALA A 43 1.58 11.28 6.71
C ALA A 43 0.90 11.59 8.07
N ALA A 44 0.76 10.58 8.94
CA ALA A 44 0.17 10.75 10.26
C ALA A 44 1.07 11.53 11.24
N VAL A 45 2.37 11.64 10.96
CA VAL A 45 3.35 12.39 11.77
C VAL A 45 4.03 13.45 10.89
N PRO A 46 3.42 14.65 10.73
CA PRO A 46 3.95 15.69 9.86
C PRO A 46 5.11 16.46 10.53
N ASP A 47 6.15 15.73 10.93
CA ASP A 47 7.37 16.26 11.53
C ASP A 47 8.57 15.94 10.61
N PRO A 48 9.27 16.95 10.07
CA PRO A 48 10.40 16.73 9.16
C PRO A 48 11.63 16.12 9.83
N GLU A 49 11.75 16.15 11.16
CA GLU A 49 12.83 15.47 11.89
C GLU A 49 12.49 14.01 12.22
N TRP A 50 11.23 13.62 12.05
CA TRP A 50 10.78 12.26 12.29
C TRP A 50 10.97 11.38 11.06
N GLN A 51 11.38 10.13 11.27
CA GLN A 51 11.52 9.15 10.20
C GLN A 51 11.04 7.77 10.68
N LEU A 52 10.21 7.12 9.85
CA LEU A 52 9.79 5.74 10.07
C LEU A 52 11.01 4.82 9.97
N SER A 53 11.41 4.24 11.10
CA SER A 53 12.62 3.39 11.17
C SER A 53 12.34 1.91 10.84
N ARG A 54 11.19 1.39 11.26
CA ARG A 54 10.80 -0.01 11.05
C ARG A 54 9.28 -0.17 11.06
N LEU A 55 8.77 -0.90 10.08
CA LEU A 55 7.39 -1.37 10.03
C LEU A 55 7.37 -2.90 10.01
N SER A 56 6.45 -3.51 10.75
CA SER A 56 6.24 -4.96 10.74
C SER A 56 4.76 -5.21 10.48
N ILE A 57 4.49 -5.96 9.41
CA ILE A 57 3.13 -6.25 8.95
C ILE A 57 2.99 -7.75 8.86
N GLU A 58 1.87 -8.26 9.36
CA GLU A 58 1.47 -9.64 9.21
C GLU A 58 0.27 -9.72 8.26
N LEU A 59 0.44 -10.37 7.11
CA LEU A 59 -0.63 -10.59 6.14
C LEU A 59 -1.24 -11.97 6.38
N ILE A 60 -2.30 -12.01 7.20
CA ILE A 60 -2.95 -13.26 7.62
C ILE A 60 -3.69 -13.96 6.46
N LYS A 61 -4.08 -13.20 5.43
CA LYS A 61 -4.78 -13.68 4.24
C LYS A 61 -4.28 -12.93 3.00
N PRO A 62 -4.49 -13.48 1.79
CA PRO A 62 -4.24 -12.72 0.55
C PRO A 62 -4.98 -11.39 0.56
N VAL A 63 -4.26 -10.31 0.26
CA VAL A 63 -4.84 -8.97 0.18
C VAL A 63 -5.47 -8.81 -1.21
N PRO A 64 -6.78 -8.53 -1.34
CA PRO A 64 -7.43 -8.44 -2.64
C PRO A 64 -6.97 -7.22 -3.43
N VAL A 65 -6.96 -7.31 -4.76
CA VAL A 65 -6.82 -6.14 -5.65
C VAL A 65 -8.18 -5.42 -5.72
N ALA A 66 -8.50 -4.67 -4.67
CA ALA A 66 -9.73 -3.90 -4.54
C ALA A 66 -9.48 -2.60 -3.75
N PRO A 67 -10.34 -1.57 -3.89
CA PRO A 67 -10.24 -0.35 -3.10
C PRO A 67 -10.29 -0.61 -1.59
N VAL A 68 -9.56 0.20 -0.82
CA VAL A 68 -9.47 0.13 0.65
C VAL A 68 -9.75 1.47 1.31
#